data_AF-A0A2V8HSV8-F1
#
_entry.id   AF-A0A2V8HSV8-F1
#
_cell.length_a   1.000
_cell.length_b   1.000
_cell.length_c   1.000
_cell.angle_alpha   90.00
_cell.angle_beta   90.00
_cell.angle_gamma   90.00
#
_symmetry.space_group_name_H-M   'P 1'
#
loop_
_entity.id
_entity.type
_entity.pdbx_description
1 polymer ?
#
loop_
_entity_poly.entity_id
_entity_poly.type
_entity_poly.pdbx_seq_one_letter_code
_entity_poly.pdbx_strand_id
1 'polypeptide(L)'
;MRTFLFCIVLFIATGASAQTIKDQFLDQKDGPTVSYAIWVPRAYHGEPTPLILALHYGGDPRGAGRDMTRILIQPALGELGAIIVAPDSLDGGWN
;
A
#
# COMPACT_ATOMS: atom_id res chain seq x y z
N MET A 1 -51.60 14.20 6.08
CA MET A 1 -50.76 13.15 5.47
C MET A 1 -49.84 13.84 4.46
N ARG A 2 -48.68 14.32 4.93
CA ARG A 2 -47.32 13.78 4.69
C ARG A 2 -46.80 14.04 3.27
N THR A 3 -46.28 15.24 3.08
CA THR A 3 -45.39 15.65 1.99
C THR A 3 -44.09 14.85 2.10
N PHE A 4 -43.76 14.04 1.09
CA PHE A 4 -42.46 13.34 1.01
C PHE A 4 -41.49 14.19 0.18
N LEU A 5 -40.52 14.78 0.87
CA LEU A 5 -39.39 15.49 0.28
C LEU A 5 -38.34 14.45 -0.12
N PHE A 6 -38.12 14.25 -1.42
CA PHE A 6 -37.06 13.39 -1.95
C PHE A 6 -35.74 14.18 -1.92
N CYS A 7 -34.90 13.93 -0.91
CA CYS A 7 -33.53 14.44 -0.88
C CYS A 7 -32.67 13.59 -1.82
N ILE A 8 -32.44 14.09 -3.05
CA ILE A 8 -31.40 13.57 -3.94
C ILE A 8 -30.06 14.06 -3.38
N VAL A 9 -29.34 13.18 -2.68
CA VAL A 9 -27.93 13.41 -2.36
C VAL A 9 -27.12 13.08 -3.60
N LEU A 10 -26.74 14.12 -4.34
CA LEU A 10 -25.81 14.04 -5.44
C LEU A 10 -24.41 13.70 -4.88
N PHE A 11 -24.03 12.42 -4.94
CA PHE A 11 -22.63 12.02 -4.77
C PHE A 11 -21.86 12.53 -5.99
N ILE A 12 -21.18 13.67 -5.84
CA ILE A 12 -20.10 14.03 -6.75
C ILE A 12 -19.00 13.01 -6.48
N ALA A 13 -18.91 11.97 -7.31
CA ALA A 13 -17.76 11.09 -7.35
C ALA A 13 -16.57 11.93 -7.83
N THR A 14 -15.89 12.60 -6.89
CA THR A 14 -14.54 13.08 -7.13
C THR A 14 -13.72 11.85 -7.50
N GLY A 15 -13.21 11.82 -8.72
CA GLY A 15 -12.31 10.78 -9.22
C GLY A 15 -10.98 10.82 -8.48
N ALA A 16 -10.99 10.46 -7.19
CA ALA A 16 -9.79 10.02 -6.51
C ALA A 16 -9.49 8.64 -7.09
N SER A 17 -8.54 8.57 -8.04
CA SER A 17 -7.95 7.28 -8.42
C SER A 17 -7.54 6.59 -7.12
N ALA A 18 -8.13 5.44 -6.77
CA ALA A 18 -7.76 4.74 -5.55
C ALA A 18 -6.24 4.54 -5.60
N GLN A 19 -5.53 5.14 -4.64
CA GLN A 19 -4.08 5.10 -4.67
C GLN A 19 -3.65 3.66 -4.51
N THR A 20 -3.07 3.10 -5.56
CA THR A 20 -2.93 1.66 -5.69
C THR A 20 -1.56 1.23 -5.21
N ILE A 21 -1.53 0.21 -4.37
CA ILE A 21 -0.31 -0.53 -4.00
C ILE A 21 0.16 -1.28 -5.25
N LYS A 22 1.41 -1.06 -5.66
CA LYS A 22 2.01 -1.70 -6.84
C LYS A 22 2.95 -2.82 -6.41
N ASP A 23 2.92 -3.95 -7.12
CA ASP A 23 3.97 -4.95 -6.97
C ASP A 23 5.12 -4.61 -7.91
N GLN A 24 6.33 -4.93 -7.46
CA GLN A 24 7.58 -4.74 -8.15
C GLN A 24 8.50 -5.93 -7.82
N PHE A 25 9.55 -6.06 -8.60
CA PHE A 25 10.57 -7.10 -8.44
C PHE A 25 11.93 -6.42 -8.35
N LEU A 26 12.76 -6.89 -7.42
CA LEU A 26 14.14 -6.45 -7.26
C LEU A 26 15.06 -7.63 -7.53
N ASP A 27 15.77 -7.57 -8.66
CA ASP A 27 16.82 -8.53 -8.97
C ASP A 27 18.08 -8.21 -8.16
N GLN A 28 18.52 -9.18 -7.36
CA GLN A 28 19.76 -9.08 -6.61
C GLN A 28 20.91 -9.60 -7.47
N LYS A 29 22.10 -9.00 -7.32
CA LYS A 29 23.28 -9.36 -8.13
C LYS A 29 23.68 -10.84 -7.99
N ASP A 30 23.61 -11.37 -6.78
CA ASP A 30 24.05 -12.73 -6.42
C ASP A 30 23.00 -13.45 -5.55
N GLY A 31 21.71 -13.11 -5.70
CA GLY A 31 20.62 -13.58 -4.84
C GLY A 31 19.29 -13.75 -5.57
N PRO A 32 18.27 -14.28 -4.89
CA PRO A 32 16.95 -14.44 -5.49
C PRO A 32 16.28 -13.07 -5.75
N THR A 33 15.43 -13.03 -6.77
CA THR A 33 14.55 -11.89 -7.02
C THR A 33 13.58 -11.71 -5.85
N VAL A 34 13.52 -10.50 -5.30
CA VAL A 34 12.59 -10.16 -4.21
C VAL A 34 11.35 -9.50 -4.80
N SER A 35 10.19 -10.12 -4.60
CA SER A 35 8.89 -9.48 -4.80
C SER A 35 8.67 -8.45 -3.70
N TYR A 36 8.18 -7.26 -4.04
CA TYR A 36 7.80 -6.26 -3.04
C TYR A 36 6.63 -5.43 -3.49
N ALA A 37 5.83 -5.02 -2.51
CA ALA A 37 4.79 -4.03 -2.69
C ALA A 37 5.32 -2.63 -2.38
N ILE A 38 4.89 -1.63 -3.15
CA ILE A 38 5.17 -0.22 -2.91
C ILE A 38 3.90 0.62 -2.94
N TRP A 39 3.76 1.49 -1.95
CA TRP A 39 2.78 2.57 -1.93
C TRP A 39 3.52 3.90 -1.84
N VAL A 40 3.17 4.81 -2.74
CA VAL A 40 3.75 6.17 -2.81
C VAL A 40 2.63 7.14 -2.51
N PRO A 41 2.76 8.09 -1.57
CA PRO A 41 1.75 9.11 -1.27
C PRO A 41 1.40 9.96 -2.50
N ARG A 42 0.15 10.44 -2.59
CA ARG A 42 -0.29 11.22 -3.77
C ARG A 42 0.45 12.55 -3.91
N ALA A 43 0.81 13.13 -2.77
CA ALA A 43 1.51 14.40 -2.67
C ALA A 43 3.03 14.28 -2.88
N TYR A 44 3.55 13.09 -3.19
CA TYR A 44 4.98 12.91 -3.45
C TYR A 44 5.36 13.45 -4.83
N HIS A 45 6.31 14.38 -4.86
CA HIS A 45 6.78 15.03 -6.10
C HIS A 45 8.30 14.93 -6.31
N GLY A 46 8.98 14.05 -5.55
CA GLY A 46 10.42 13.79 -5.68
C GLY A 46 11.29 14.41 -4.58
N GLU A 47 10.68 15.13 -3.65
CA GLU A 47 11.32 15.64 -2.43
C GLU A 47 11.75 14.51 -1.47
N PRO A 48 12.79 14.70 -0.63
CA PRO A 48 13.12 13.73 0.41
C PRO A 48 11.93 13.51 1.35
N THR A 49 11.46 12.26 1.43
CA THR A 49 10.33 11.87 2.28
C THR A 49 10.67 10.63 3.11
N PRO A 50 10.05 10.41 4.28
CA PRO A 50 10.31 9.22 5.08
C PRO A 50 9.99 7.92 4.33
N LEU A 51 10.75 6.87 4.64
CA LEU A 51 10.52 5.52 4.14
C LEU A 51 10.08 4.62 5.30
N ILE A 52 8.97 3.92 5.13
CA ILE A 52 8.54 2.83 6.00
C ILE A 52 8.87 1.52 5.28
N LEU A 53 9.79 0.76 5.86
CA LEU A 53 10.04 -0.62 5.47
C LEU A 53 9.16 -1.55 6.32
N ALA A 54 8.12 -2.11 5.70
CA ALA A 54 7.12 -2.92 6.37
C ALA A 54 7.38 -4.41 6.14
N LEU A 55 7.89 -5.09 7.16
CA LEU A 55 8.23 -6.51 7.11
C LEU A 55 7.08 -7.34 7.70
N HIS A 56 6.57 -8.28 6.92
CA HIS A 56 5.57 -9.22 7.42
C HIS A 56 6.23 -10.31 8.29
N TYR A 57 5.44 -10.89 9.19
CA TYR A 57 5.85 -12.07 9.95
C TYR A 57 5.80 -13.32 9.05
N GLY A 58 6.62 -14.32 9.34
CA GLY A 58 6.78 -15.52 8.50
C GLY A 58 5.46 -16.23 8.17
N GLY A 59 5.47 -17.04 7.12
CA GLY A 59 4.28 -17.66 6.53
C GLY A 59 4.49 -17.90 5.02
N ASP A 60 3.41 -18.06 4.26
CA ASP A 60 3.51 -18.01 2.80
C ASP A 60 3.88 -16.58 2.37
N PRO A 61 5.08 -16.36 1.81
CA PRO A 61 5.52 -15.00 1.49
C PRO A 61 4.78 -14.40 0.31
N ARG A 62 4.12 -15.19 -0.55
CA ARG A 62 3.61 -14.73 -1.85
C ARG A 62 2.52 -13.66 -1.68
N GLY A 63 2.90 -12.40 -1.87
CA GLY A 63 2.01 -11.25 -1.73
C GLY A 63 1.74 -10.83 -0.28
N ALA A 64 2.43 -11.42 0.70
CA ALA A 64 2.23 -11.10 2.12
C ALA A 64 2.56 -9.62 2.42
N GLY A 65 3.59 -9.07 1.78
CA GLY A 65 3.94 -7.66 1.89
C GLY A 65 2.83 -6.74 1.36
N ARG A 66 2.24 -7.07 0.21
CA ARG A 66 1.09 -6.34 -0.36
C ARG A 66 -0.09 -6.36 0.59
N ASP A 67 -0.47 -7.55 1.04
CA ASP A 67 -1.68 -7.73 1.83
C ASP A 67 -1.54 -6.99 3.15
N MET A 68 -0.44 -7.21 3.88
CA MET A 68 -0.14 -6.48 5.11
C MET A 68 -0.15 -4.96 4.89
N THR A 69 0.43 -4.47 3.79
CA THR A 69 0.39 -3.04 3.46
C THR A 69 -1.03 -2.52 3.28
N ARG A 70 -1.86 -3.27 2.58
CA ARG A 70 -3.26 -2.93 2.31
C ARG A 70 -4.11 -2.93 3.58
N ILE A 71 -3.95 -3.93 4.43
CA ILE A 71 -4.87 -4.16 5.56
C ILE A 71 -4.43 -3.47 6.85
N LEU A 72 -3.13 -3.24 7.05
CA LEU A 72 -2.59 -2.72 8.31
C LEU A 72 -1.78 -1.44 8.13
N ILE A 73 -0.75 -1.45 7.28
CA ILE A 73 0.27 -0.40 7.30
C ILE A 73 -0.24 0.90 6.69
N GLN A 74 -0.81 0.84 5.49
CA GLN A 74 -1.30 2.05 4.81
C GLN A 74 -2.46 2.71 5.59
N PRO A 75 -3.45 1.97 6.12
CA PRO A 75 -4.50 2.56 6.97
C PRO A 75 -3.97 3.19 8.27
N ALA A 76 -2.96 2.59 8.90
CA ALA A 76 -2.46 3.06 10.19
C ALA A 76 -1.44 4.22 10.07
N LEU A 77 -0.59 4.21 9.03
CA LEU A 77 0.58 5.08 8.92
C LEU A 77 0.58 5.96 7.67
N GLY A 78 -0.42 5.84 6.78
CA GLY A 78 -0.45 6.57 5.51
C GLY A 78 -0.47 8.10 5.66
N GLU A 79 -1.01 8.61 6.77
CA GLU A 79 -1.03 10.05 7.08
C GLU A 79 0.35 10.64 7.38
N LEU A 80 1.37 9.80 7.66
CA LEU A 80 2.75 10.26 7.84
C LEU A 80 3.39 10.77 6.55
N GLY A 81 2.74 10.59 5.40
CA GLY A 81 3.27 11.02 4.11
C GLY A 81 4.52 10.25 3.67
N ALA A 82 4.75 9.07 4.25
CA ALA A 82 5.90 8.23 3.97
C ALA A 82 5.69 7.35 2.72
N ILE A 83 6.75 7.05 1.98
CA ILE A 83 6.73 5.93 1.03
C ILE A 83 6.74 4.63 1.84
N ILE A 84 5.86 3.69 1.49
CA ILE A 84 5.80 2.37 2.14
C ILE A 84 6.32 1.34 1.16
N VAL A 85 7.33 0.58 1.57
CA VAL A 85 7.87 -0.58 0.84
C VAL A 85 7.68 -1.80 1.71
N ALA A 86 7.04 -2.84 1.18
CA ALA A 86 6.79 -4.09 1.87
C ALA A 86 7.27 -5.27 1.01
N PRO A 87 8.52 -5.71 1.20
CA PRO A 87 9.01 -6.91 0.54
C PRO A 87 8.29 -8.16 1.04
N ASP A 88 8.19 -9.15 0.17
CA ASP A 88 7.91 -10.51 0.53
C ASP A 88 9.22 -11.15 1.03
N SER A 89 9.15 -11.89 2.14
CA SER A 89 10.29 -12.61 2.71
C SER A 89 10.75 -13.74 1.77
N LEU A 90 12.00 -14.17 1.86
CA LEU A 90 12.52 -15.29 1.07
C LEU A 90 12.23 -16.60 1.79
N ASP A 91 11.54 -17.53 1.13
CA ASP A 91 11.18 -18.84 1.68
C ASP A 91 10.45 -18.79 3.05
N GLY A 92 9.74 -17.68 3.31
CA GLY A 92 9.00 -17.46 4.57
C GLY A 92 9.84 -16.89 5.72
N GLY A 93 11.10 -16.53 5.47
CA GLY A 93 12.05 -15.99 6.45
C GLY A 93 12.84 -14.77 5.95
N TRP A 94 13.55 -14.13 6.88
CA TRP A 94 14.34 -12.90 6.66
C TRP A 94 15.86 -13.10 6.86
N ASN A 95 16.31 -14.35 6.80
CA ASN A 95 17.68 -14.79 7.12
C ASN A 95 18.59 -14.93 5.91
#